data_AF-A0A2X2C6M4-F1
#
_entry.id   AF-A0A2X2C6M4-F1
#
_cell.length_a   1.000
_cell.length_b   1.000
_cell.length_c   1.000
_cell.angle_alpha   90.00
_cell.angle_beta   90.00
_cell.angle_gamma   90.00
#
_symmetry.space_group_name_H-M   'P 1'
#
loop_
_entity.id
_entity.type
_entity.pdbx_description
1 polymer ?
#
loop_
_entity_poly.entity_id
_entity_poly.type
_entity_poly.pdbx_seq_one_letter_code
_entity_poly.pdbx_strand_id
1 'polypeptide(L)'
;MRNDNSTNGPRPGDDDFHAIIAALRYWQQQGMCDPVNRSDGMHDLATNGGEVLSSLDDEAFNKLVVNLSFSTVMVVREEENQATAASGY
;
A
#
# COMPACT_ATOMS: atom_id res chain seq x y z
N MET A 1 11.99 -30.93 -23.64
CA MET A 1 11.49 -30.75 -22.25
C MET A 1 11.13 -29.28 -22.12
N ARG A 2 9.86 -28.95 -21.87
CA ARG A 2 9.43 -27.56 -21.66
C ARG A 2 9.79 -27.22 -20.22
N ASN A 3 10.63 -26.21 -20.01
CA ASN A 3 10.87 -25.67 -18.67
C ASN A 3 9.62 -24.89 -18.23
N ASP A 4 8.74 -25.58 -17.54
CA ASP A 4 7.65 -25.05 -16.74
C ASP A 4 8.18 -24.40 -15.46
N ASN A 5 9.01 -23.36 -15.61
CA ASN A 5 9.33 -22.46 -14.49
C ASN A 5 8.18 -21.45 -14.30
N SER A 6 7.00 -21.97 -13.95
CA SER A 6 5.81 -21.18 -13.65
C SER A 6 5.53 -21.24 -12.15
N THR A 7 6.53 -20.90 -11.34
CA THR A 7 6.32 -20.58 -9.92
C THR A 7 6.16 -19.08 -9.75
N ASN A 8 5.18 -18.50 -10.44
CA ASN A 8 4.66 -17.17 -10.09
C ASN A 8 3.42 -17.38 -9.21
N GLY A 9 3.61 -17.96 -8.03
CA GLY A 9 2.63 -17.78 -6.96
C GLY A 9 2.60 -16.31 -6.53
N PRO A 10 1.53 -15.81 -5.89
CA PRO A 10 1.52 -14.47 -5.30
C PRO A 10 2.80 -14.31 -4.47
N ARG A 11 3.55 -13.22 -4.68
CA ARG A 11 4.74 -13.00 -3.86
C ARG A 11 4.28 -12.82 -2.41
N PRO A 12 4.98 -13.38 -1.41
CA PRO A 12 4.66 -13.12 -0.02
C PRO A 12 4.67 -11.59 0.22
N GLY A 13 3.51 -11.03 0.55
CA GLY A 13 3.29 -9.57 0.69
C GLY A 13 2.37 -8.94 -0.37
N ASP A 14 2.11 -9.61 -1.50
CA ASP A 14 1.16 -9.12 -2.51
C ASP A 14 -0.28 -9.13 -1.95
N ASP A 15 -0.65 -10.18 -1.20
CA ASP A 15 -1.98 -10.31 -0.61
C ASP A 15 -2.25 -9.23 0.46
N ASP A 16 -1.29 -8.98 1.35
CA ASP A 16 -1.38 -7.93 2.37
C ASP A 16 -1.49 -6.55 1.71
N PHE A 17 -0.71 -6.32 0.65
CA PHE A 17 -0.74 -5.08 -0.11
C PHE A 17 -2.10 -4.84 -0.78
N HIS A 18 -2.65 -5.85 -1.45
CA HIS A 18 -3.96 -5.78 -2.08
C HIS A 18 -5.08 -5.61 -1.04
N ALA A 19 -4.97 -6.24 0.13
CA ALA A 19 -5.90 -6.07 1.23
C ALA A 19 -5.90 -4.63 1.76
N ILE A 20 -4.71 -4.00 1.92
CA ILE A 20 -4.59 -2.61 2.34
C ILE A 20 -5.22 -1.67 1.31
N ILE A 21 -4.96 -1.86 0.01
CA ILE A 21 -5.61 -1.06 -1.05
C ILE A 21 -7.13 -1.21 -0.98
N ALA A 22 -7.64 -2.43 -0.86
CA ALA A 22 -9.08 -2.68 -0.80
C ALA A 22 -9.72 -1.99 0.41
N ALA A 23 -9.08 -2.07 1.59
CA ALA A 23 -9.52 -1.40 2.80
C ALA A 23 -9.57 0.13 2.63
N LEU A 24 -8.54 0.72 2.01
CA LEU A 24 -8.51 2.16 1.70
C LEU A 24 -9.64 2.54 0.73
N ARG A 25 -9.89 1.77 -0.31
CA ARG A 25 -11.00 2.04 -1.25
C ARG A 25 -12.36 1.94 -0.57
N TYR A 26 -12.53 0.97 0.31
CA TYR A 26 -13.74 0.86 1.12
C TYR A 26 -13.90 2.08 2.05
N TRP A 27 -12.82 2.51 2.71
CA TRP A 27 -12.81 3.70 3.57
C TRP A 27 -13.34 4.94 2.84
N GLN A 28 -12.85 5.16 1.62
CA GLN A 28 -13.31 6.25 0.76
C GLN A 28 -14.79 6.10 0.38
N GLN A 29 -15.22 4.90 -0.03
CA GLN A 29 -16.61 4.64 -0.42
C GLN A 29 -17.62 4.90 0.71
N GLN A 30 -17.22 4.71 1.95
CA GLN A 30 -18.05 5.01 3.13
C GLN A 30 -18.07 6.50 3.48
N GLY A 31 -17.38 7.37 2.72
CA GLY A 31 -17.30 8.81 2.98
C GLY A 31 -16.38 9.16 4.16
N MET A 32 -15.59 8.22 4.67
CA MET A 32 -14.73 8.41 5.84
C MET A 32 -13.48 9.25 5.52
N CYS A 33 -13.28 9.70 4.29
CA CYS A 33 -12.30 10.75 3.99
C CYS A 33 -12.63 12.05 4.74
N ASP A 34 -13.92 12.34 4.94
CA ASP A 34 -14.39 13.44 5.77
C ASP A 34 -14.39 13.04 7.26
N PRO A 35 -13.69 13.78 8.15
CA PRO A 35 -13.68 13.52 9.58
C PRO A 35 -15.06 13.43 10.23
N VAL A 36 -16.08 14.15 9.72
CA VAL A 36 -17.42 14.15 10.34
C VAL A 36 -18.18 12.83 10.15
N ASN A 37 -17.79 12.04 9.15
CA ASN A 37 -18.41 10.75 8.85
C ASN A 37 -17.77 9.59 9.63
N ARG A 38 -16.72 9.86 10.43
CA ARG A 38 -16.00 8.85 11.20
C ARG A 38 -16.63 8.71 12.58
N SER A 39 -16.80 7.48 13.06
CA SER A 39 -17.04 7.23 14.49
C SER A 39 -15.83 7.66 15.32
N ASP A 40 -16.02 8.00 16.60
CA ASP A 40 -14.94 8.40 17.52
C ASP A 40 -13.72 7.49 17.47
N GLY A 41 -13.91 6.16 17.55
CA GLY A 41 -12.78 5.21 17.49
C GLY A 41 -12.03 5.22 16.15
N MET A 42 -12.73 5.47 15.04
CA MET A 42 -12.09 5.61 13.71
C MET A 42 -11.40 6.96 13.56
N HIS A 43 -11.96 8.00 14.19
CA HIS A 43 -11.36 9.32 14.23
C HIS A 43 -10.04 9.29 15.03
N ASP A 44 -10.04 8.64 16.19
CA ASP A 44 -8.84 8.44 17.02
C ASP A 44 -7.76 7.67 16.26
N LEU A 45 -8.12 6.58 15.58
CA LEU A 45 -7.18 5.83 14.74
C LEU A 45 -6.60 6.69 13.61
N ALA A 46 -7.42 7.49 12.93
CA ALA A 46 -6.98 8.34 11.84
C ALA A 46 -6.12 9.53 12.27
N THR A 47 -6.22 9.95 13.53
CA THR A 47 -5.53 11.13 14.09
C THR A 47 -4.44 10.78 15.10
N ASN A 48 -4.20 9.49 15.37
CA ASN A 48 -3.40 9.04 16.51
C ASN A 48 -3.86 9.70 17.83
N GLY A 49 -5.16 9.63 18.12
CA GLY A 49 -5.77 10.24 19.32
C GLY A 49 -5.75 11.77 19.30
N GLY A 50 -5.84 12.40 18.13
CA GLY A 50 -5.85 13.85 17.95
C GLY A 50 -4.49 14.51 17.75
N GLU A 51 -3.39 13.75 17.73
CA GLU A 51 -2.03 14.28 17.51
C GLU A 51 -1.79 14.71 16.06
N VAL A 52 -2.52 14.14 15.11
CA VAL A 52 -2.41 14.40 13.68
C VAL A 52 -3.73 14.92 13.12
N LEU A 53 -3.66 16.03 12.38
CA LEU A 53 -4.81 16.54 11.62
C LEU A 53 -5.04 15.64 10.40
N SER A 54 -6.14 14.89 10.41
CA SER A 54 -6.44 13.90 9.37
C SER A 54 -7.47 14.42 8.36
N SER A 55 -7.01 15.31 7.49
CA SER A 55 -7.76 15.84 6.35
C SER A 55 -7.17 15.31 5.05
N LEU A 56 -7.47 14.05 4.72
CA LEU A 56 -7.22 13.49 3.39
C LEU A 56 -8.51 13.60 2.59
N ASP A 57 -8.60 14.62 1.75
CA ASP A 57 -9.68 14.71 0.77
C ASP A 57 -9.56 13.60 -0.28
N ASP A 58 -10.61 13.43 -1.09
CA ASP A 58 -10.68 12.34 -2.07
C ASP A 58 -9.55 12.38 -3.10
N GLU A 59 -9.05 13.57 -3.45
CA GLU A 59 -7.96 13.71 -4.42
C GLU A 59 -6.61 13.29 -3.81
N ALA A 60 -6.31 13.76 -2.60
CA ALA A 60 -5.15 13.36 -1.83
C ALA A 60 -5.19 11.85 -1.52
N PHE A 61 -6.37 11.30 -1.22
CA PHE A 61 -6.57 9.88 -0.98
C PHE A 61 -6.29 9.04 -2.23
N ASN A 62 -6.78 9.48 -3.38
CA ASN A 62 -6.47 8.86 -4.66
C ASN A 62 -4.97 8.86 -4.95
N LYS A 63 -4.29 9.98 -4.72
CA LYS A 63 -2.83 10.09 -4.85
C LYS A 63 -2.10 9.16 -3.89
N LEU A 64 -2.55 9.03 -2.64
CA LEU A 64 -1.99 8.08 -1.68
C LEU A 64 -2.09 6.63 -2.18
N VAL A 65 -3.25 6.22 -2.68
CA VAL A 65 -3.43 4.85 -3.21
C VAL A 65 -2.53 4.59 -4.43
N VAL A 66 -2.42 5.56 -5.34
CA VAL A 66 -1.49 5.46 -6.49
C VAL A 66 -0.05 5.38 -6.03
N ASN A 67 0.34 6.22 -5.05
CA ASN A 67 1.69 6.23 -4.50
C ASN A 67 2.02 4.92 -3.78
N LEU A 68 1.10 4.34 -3.01
CA LEU A 68 1.30 3.03 -2.39
C LEU A 68 1.45 1.93 -3.46
N SER A 69 0.63 1.99 -4.52
CA SER A 69 0.70 1.08 -5.69
C SER A 69 2.03 1.18 -6.44
N PHE A 70 2.60 2.37 -6.55
CA PHE A 70 3.81 2.62 -7.32
C PHE A 70 5.09 2.55 -6.48
N SER A 71 5.04 2.93 -5.19
CA SER A 71 6.18 2.89 -4.28
C SER A 71 6.57 1.45 -3.96
N THR A 72 5.62 0.53 -3.92
CA THR A 72 5.92 -0.91 -3.87
C THR A 72 6.81 -1.32 -5.05
N VAL A 73 6.63 -0.75 -6.24
CA VAL A 73 7.40 -1.11 -7.46
C VAL A 73 8.87 -0.66 -7.39
N MET A 74 9.20 0.38 -6.63
CA MET A 74 10.57 0.93 -6.56
C MET A 74 11.44 0.23 -5.52
N VAL A 75 10.87 -0.23 -4.40
CA VAL A 75 11.63 -0.92 -3.35
C VAL A 75 12.07 -2.32 -3.79
N VAL A 76 11.28 -3.02 -4.62
CA VAL A 76 11.66 -4.36 -5.12
C VAL A 76 12.77 -4.34 -6.16
N ARG A 77 13.14 -3.18 -6.71
CA ARG A 77 14.17 -3.07 -7.77
C ARG A 77 15.58 -2.86 -7.23
N GLU A 78 15.74 -2.50 -5.96
CA GLU A 78 17.07 -2.29 -5.36
C GLU A 78 17.70 -3.59 -4.83
N GLU A 79 16.90 -4.63 -4.53
CA GLU A 79 17.43 -5.93 -4.10
C GLU A 79 18.00 -6.79 -5.25
N GLU A 80 17.50 -6.67 -6.48
CA GLU A 80 18.07 -7.41 -7.63
C GLU A 80 19.42 -6.86 -8.11
N ASN A 81 19.79 -5.63 -7.74
CA ASN A 81 21.03 -5.02 -8.23
C ASN A 81 22.25 -5.31 -7.33
N GLN A 82 22.07 -5.86 -6.13
CA GLN A 82 23.19 -6.26 -5.25
C GLN A 82 23.60 -7.73 -5.38
N ALA A 83 22.78 -8.61 -5.98
CA ALA A 83 23.14 -10.01 -6.20
C ALA A 83 24.12 -10.22 -7.38
N THR A 84 24.22 -9.27 -8.31
CA THR A 84 25.05 -9.42 -9.52
C THR A 84 26.48 -8.86 -9.36
N ALA A 85 26.75 -8.09 -8.30
CA ALA A 85 28.07 -7.50 -8.06
C ALA A 85 29.05 -8.44 -7.32
N ALA A 86 28.58 -9.56 -6.77
CA ALA A 86 29.39 -10.48 -5.96
C ALA A 86 29.88 -11.75 -6.70
N SER A 87 29.48 -11.96 -7.96
CA SER A 87 29.89 -13.13 -8.77
C SER A 87 30.79 -12.72 -9.95
N GLY A 88 31.77 -11.88 -9.66
CA GLY A 88 32.78 -11.42 -10.62
C GLY A 88 34.18 -11.42 -9.99
N TYR A 89 34.62 -12.56 -9.48
CA TYR A 89 36.03 -12.88 -9.21
C TYR A 89 36.29 -14.33 -9.63
#